data_AF-A0A6N8AAI8-F1
#
_entry.id   AF-A0A6N8AAI8-F1
#
_cell.length_a   1.000
_cell.length_b   1.000
_cell.length_c   1.000
_cell.angle_alpha   90.00
_cell.angle_beta   90.00
_cell.angle_gamma   90.00
#
_symmetry.space_group_name_H-M   'P 1'
#
loop_
_entity.id
_entity.type
_entity.pdbx_description
1 polymer ?
#
loop_
_entity_poly.entity_id
_entity_poly.type
_entity_poly.pdbx_seq_one_letter_code
_entity_poly.pdbx_strand_id
1 'polypeptide(L)'
;MDLPTSFSSTQLRALGVIADIGKTQAEDTAKILEAFAATLPAFLKAANEDEAFVRKVFVLIEAVAKAGDAKKMRRHPLRPDGIDPEVEKLREARKAKPKVKQKPEPNPEA
;
A
#
# COMPACT_ATOMS: atom_id res chain seq x y z
N MET A 1 -20.48 -5.61 -37.02
CA MET A 1 -20.20 -6.14 -35.67
C MET A 1 -21.08 -5.36 -34.71
N ASP A 2 -22.32 -5.82 -34.52
CA ASP A 2 -23.28 -5.14 -33.67
C ASP A 2 -22.97 -5.46 -32.20
N LEU A 3 -22.49 -4.47 -31.46
CA LEU A 3 -22.36 -4.55 -30.01
C LEU A 3 -23.77 -4.44 -29.42
N PRO A 4 -24.26 -5.41 -28.62
CA PRO A 4 -25.56 -5.28 -27.97
C PRO A 4 -25.54 -4.08 -27.01
N THR A 5 -26.29 -3.04 -27.34
CA THR A 5 -26.41 -1.76 -26.60
C THR A 5 -27.34 -1.83 -25.39
N SER A 6 -27.87 -3.00 -25.05
CA SER A 6 -28.75 -3.18 -23.88
C SER A 6 -28.16 -4.18 -22.91
N PHE A 7 -27.69 -3.69 -21.76
CA PHE A 7 -27.35 -4.55 -20.62
C PHE A 7 -28.62 -5.18 -20.05
N SER A 8 -28.57 -6.47 -19.72
CA SER A 8 -29.68 -7.13 -19.03
C SER A 8 -29.85 -6.57 -17.61
N SER A 9 -31.03 -6.72 -17.03
CA SER A 9 -31.31 -6.27 -15.65
C SER A 9 -30.32 -6.85 -14.63
N THR A 10 -29.89 -8.10 -14.82
CA THR A 10 -28.86 -8.76 -14.00
C THR A 10 -27.48 -8.10 -14.17
N GLN A 11 -27.12 -7.70 -15.39
CA GLN A 11 -25.86 -6.98 -15.66
C GLN A 11 -25.87 -5.57 -15.06
N LEU A 12 -26.99 -4.86 -15.13
CA LEU A 12 -27.16 -3.56 -14.48
C LEU A 12 -27.05 -3.65 -12.95
N ARG A 13 -27.62 -4.71 -12.34
CA ARG A 13 -27.46 -4.97 -10.90
C ARG A 13 -26.01 -5.27 -10.53
N ALA A 14 -25.31 -6.09 -11.31
CA ALA A 14 -23.89 -6.39 -11.09
C ALA A 14 -23.01 -5.13 -11.20
N LEU A 15 -23.27 -4.26 -12.18
CA LEU A 15 -22.59 -2.98 -12.31
C LEU A 15 -22.86 -2.04 -11.14
N GLY A 16 -24.10 -2.02 -10.62
CA GLY A 16 -24.45 -1.27 -9.40
C GLY A 16 -23.63 -1.71 -8.18
N VAL A 17 -23.52 -3.03 -7.96
CA VAL A 17 -22.71 -3.59 -6.87
C VAL A 17 -21.23 -3.23 -7.03
N ILE A 18 -20.67 -3.32 -8.23
CA ILE A 18 -19.26 -2.96 -8.50
C ILE A 18 -19.02 -1.47 -8.26
N ALA A 19 -19.94 -0.60 -8.73
CA ALA A 19 -19.84 0.84 -8.53
C ALA A 19 -19.92 1.22 -7.06
N ASP A 20 -20.80 0.58 -6.28
CA ASP A 20 -20.93 0.85 -4.85
C ASP A 20 -19.74 0.31 -4.04
N ILE A 21 -19.15 -0.83 -4.43
CA ILE A 21 -17.86 -1.30 -3.87
C ILE A 21 -16.73 -0.29 -4.18
N GLY A 22 -16.73 0.28 -5.37
CA GLY A 22 -15.75 1.30 -5.76
C GLY A 22 -15.87 2.58 -4.91
N LYS A 23 -17.09 3.01 -4.62
CA LYS A 23 -17.36 4.17 -3.74
C LYS A 23 -16.94 3.90 -2.30
N THR A 24 -17.29 2.74 -1.74
CA THR A 24 -16.93 2.39 -0.35
C THR A 24 -15.43 2.29 -0.18
N GLN A 25 -14.70 1.69 -1.13
CA GLN A 25 -13.23 1.69 -1.10
C GLN A 25 -12.63 3.10 -1.16
N ALA A 26 -13.18 3.98 -2.00
CA ALA A 26 -12.71 5.36 -2.11
C ALA A 26 -12.96 6.16 -0.82
N GLU A 27 -14.13 6.00 -0.20
CA GLU A 27 -14.49 6.63 1.08
C GLU A 27 -13.61 6.12 2.23
N ASP A 28 -13.37 4.81 2.29
CA ASP A 28 -12.48 4.23 3.30
C ASP A 28 -11.03 4.70 3.12
N THR A 29 -10.58 4.79 1.87
CA THR A 29 -9.25 5.35 1.56
C THR A 29 -9.15 6.82 1.97
N ALA A 30 -10.19 7.61 1.73
CA ALA A 30 -10.23 9.01 2.13
C ALA A 30 -10.17 9.18 3.66
N LYS A 31 -10.93 8.38 4.41
CA LYS A 31 -10.89 8.37 5.88
C LYS A 31 -9.52 7.97 6.43
N ILE A 32 -8.88 6.96 5.81
CA ILE A 32 -7.53 6.54 6.18
C ILE A 32 -6.52 7.66 5.91
N LEU A 33 -6.63 8.34 4.76
CA LEU A 33 -5.77 9.47 4.43
C LEU A 33 -5.98 10.66 5.38
N GLU A 34 -7.22 10.93 5.78
CA GLU A 34 -7.55 11.98 6.74
C GLU A 34 -6.98 11.67 8.13
N ALA A 35 -7.20 10.45 8.64
CA ALA A 35 -6.63 10.00 9.91
C ALA A 35 -5.09 10.00 9.88
N PHE A 36 -4.49 9.62 8.75
CA PHE A 36 -3.05 9.70 8.55
C PHE A 36 -2.57 11.15 8.55
N ALA A 37 -3.23 12.05 7.83
CA ALA A 37 -2.88 13.47 7.79
C ALA A 37 -3.00 14.13 9.18
N ALA A 38 -3.99 13.74 9.99
CA ALA A 38 -4.16 14.24 11.35
C ALA A 38 -3.03 13.77 12.30
N THR A 39 -2.48 12.58 12.06
CA THR A 39 -1.43 11.99 12.92
C THR A 39 0.00 12.29 12.43
N LEU A 40 0.14 12.72 11.18
CA LEU A 40 1.42 13.04 10.55
C LEU A 40 2.23 14.13 11.28
N PRO A 41 1.63 15.23 11.79
CA PRO A 41 2.38 16.26 12.52
C PRO A 41 2.99 15.74 13.82
N ALA A 42 2.24 14.93 14.58
CA ALA A 42 2.72 14.33 15.82
C ALA A 42 3.85 13.32 15.56
N PHE A 43 3.72 12.54 14.48
CA PHE A 43 4.75 11.62 14.02
C PHE A 43 6.03 12.35 13.59
N LEU A 44 5.92 13.44 12.83
CA LEU A 44 7.06 14.24 12.40
C LEU A 44 7.75 14.95 13.56
N LYS A 45 6.98 15.39 14.57
CA LYS A 45 7.53 15.97 15.80
C LYS A 45 8.34 14.93 16.60
N ALA A 46 7.77 13.74 16.80
CA ALA A 46 8.46 12.63 17.46
C ALA A 46 9.72 12.19 16.68
N ALA A 47 9.65 12.21 15.34
CA ALA A 47 10.81 11.93 14.50
C ALA A 47 11.90 12.98 14.66
N ASN A 48 11.57 14.25 14.79
CA ASN A 48 12.60 15.29 14.92
C ASN A 48 13.35 15.24 16.27
N GLU A 49 12.79 14.56 17.27
CA GLU A 49 13.34 14.45 18.63
C GLU A 49 14.11 13.13 18.87
N ASP A 50 13.86 12.08 18.08
CA ASP A 50 14.48 10.75 18.23
C ASP A 50 15.17 10.29 16.94
N GLU A 51 16.51 10.37 16.93
CA GLU A 51 17.36 9.97 15.80
C GLU A 51 17.21 8.47 15.44
N ALA A 52 16.97 7.60 16.43
CA ALA A 52 16.72 6.18 16.20
C ALA A 52 15.35 5.94 15.53
N PHE A 53 14.37 6.79 15.84
CA PHE A 53 13.07 6.78 15.16
C PHE A 53 13.21 7.26 13.71
N VAL A 54 13.93 8.36 13.45
CA VAL A 54 14.22 8.83 12.08
C VAL A 54 14.83 7.71 11.24
N ARG A 55 15.83 7.03 11.78
CA ARG A 55 16.50 5.89 11.12
C ARG A 55 15.50 4.81 10.73
N LYS A 56 14.65 4.36 11.67
CA LYS A 56 13.62 3.35 11.40
C LYS A 56 12.64 3.79 10.32
N VAL A 57 12.21 5.06 10.35
CA VAL A 57 11.26 5.61 9.37
C VAL A 57 11.87 5.63 7.97
N PHE A 58 13.10 6.13 7.81
CA PHE A 58 13.79 6.11 6.52
C PHE A 58 13.97 4.69 5.99
N VAL A 59 14.38 3.76 6.85
CA VAL A 59 14.57 2.35 6.49
C VAL A 59 13.26 1.72 6.00
N LEU A 60 12.16 1.93 6.71
CA LEU A 60 10.84 1.40 6.33
C LEU A 60 10.33 1.99 5.02
N ILE A 61 10.41 3.32 4.85
CA ILE A 61 9.92 3.99 3.65
C ILE A 61 10.78 3.61 2.44
N GLU A 62 12.12 3.61 2.54
CA GLU A 62 13.01 3.29 1.41
C GLU A 62 12.89 1.82 0.98
N ALA A 63 12.66 0.90 1.93
CA ALA A 63 12.44 -0.51 1.64
C ALA A 63 11.10 -0.79 0.92
N VAL A 64 10.09 0.06 1.13
CA VAL A 64 8.76 -0.09 0.52
C VAL A 64 8.60 0.75 -0.75
N ALA A 65 9.37 1.83 -0.89
CA ALA A 65 9.32 2.75 -2.02
C ALA A 65 9.62 2.05 -3.36
N LYS A 66 8.94 2.50 -4.41
CA LYS A 66 9.25 2.11 -5.80
C LYS A 66 10.66 2.59 -6.16
N ALA A 67 11.29 1.96 -7.15
CA ALA A 67 12.68 2.25 -7.52
C ALA A 67 12.96 3.75 -7.78
N GLY A 68 12.02 4.46 -8.42
CA GLY A 68 12.13 5.90 -8.67
C GLY A 68 12.13 6.73 -7.39
N ASP A 69 11.24 6.43 -6.44
CA ASP A 69 11.12 7.18 -5.19
C ASP A 69 12.21 6.79 -4.19
N ALA A 70 12.65 5.53 -4.19
CA ALA A 70 13.82 5.10 -3.43
C ALA A 70 15.08 5.86 -3.87
N LYS A 71 15.25 6.13 -5.18
CA LYS A 71 16.36 6.95 -5.68
C LYS A 71 16.31 8.39 -5.16
N LYS A 72 15.10 8.95 -4.99
CA LYS A 72 14.91 10.28 -4.40
C LYS A 72 15.22 10.26 -2.89
N MET A 73 14.73 9.24 -2.18
CA MET A 73 15.00 9.01 -0.75
C MET A 73 16.50 8.89 -0.45
N ARG A 74 17.26 8.19 -1.29
CA ARG A 74 18.73 8.07 -1.15
C ARG A 74 19.48 9.40 -1.15
N ARG A 75 18.91 10.42 -1.79
CA ARG A 75 19.50 11.77 -1.88
C ARG A 75 18.86 12.75 -0.90
N HIS A 76 18.03 12.27 0.01
CA HIS A 76 17.32 13.13 0.94
C HIS A 76 18.31 13.68 1.99
N PRO A 77 18.32 15.00 2.25
CA PRO A 77 19.30 15.63 3.15
C PRO A 77 19.21 15.15 4.60
N LEU A 78 18.03 14.66 5.02
CA LEU A 78 17.81 14.09 6.36
C LEU A 78 17.96 12.56 6.41
N ARG A 79 18.41 11.92 5.32
CA ARG A 79 18.60 10.48 5.30
C ARG A 79 19.77 10.11 6.22
N PRO A 80 19.57 9.22 7.21
CA PRO A 80 20.67 8.79 8.08
C PRO A 80 21.71 7.96 7.32
N ASP A 81 22.98 8.14 7.68
CA ASP A 81 24.08 7.40 7.07
C ASP A 81 24.09 5.92 7.48
N GLY A 82 24.54 5.07 6.56
CA GLY A 82 24.76 3.64 6.83
C GLY A 82 23.48 2.81 6.97
N ILE A 83 22.33 3.29 6.48
CA ILE A 83 21.06 2.53 6.51
C ILE A 83 20.88 1.56 5.34
N ASP A 84 21.73 1.64 4.30
CA ASP A 84 21.68 0.78 3.12
C ASP A 84 21.57 -0.74 3.43
N PRO A 85 22.37 -1.33 4.34
CA PRO A 85 22.24 -2.75 4.68
C PRO A 85 20.89 -3.09 5.33
N GLU A 86 20.31 -2.19 6.13
CA GLU A 86 19.01 -2.39 6.77
C GLU A 86 17.86 -2.33 5.74
N VAL A 87 17.94 -1.40 4.79
CA VAL A 87 16.98 -1.23 3.70
C VAL A 87 16.97 -2.46 2.78
N GLU A 88 18.14 -2.95 2.39
CA GLU A 88 18.24 -4.13 1.50
C GLU A 88 17.76 -5.40 2.21
N LYS A 89 18.10 -5.60 3.49
CA LYS A 89 17.60 -6.72 4.29
C LYS A 89 16.06 -6.76 4.32
N LEU A 90 15.41 -5.60 4.51
CA LEU A 90 13.95 -5.51 4.49
C LEU A 90 13.36 -5.74 3.09
N ARG A 91 14.00 -5.23 2.03
CA ARG A 91 13.58 -5.53 0.65
C ARG A 91 13.63 -7.01 0.34
N GLU A 92 14.70 -7.68 0.71
CA GLU A 92 14.86 -9.12 0.49
C GLU A 92 13.83 -9.92 1.29
N ALA A 93 13.59 -9.57 2.55
CA ALA A 93 12.55 -10.20 3.36
C ALA A 93 11.14 -10.05 2.76
N ARG A 94 10.85 -8.93 2.08
CA ARG A 94 9.57 -8.72 1.37
C ARG A 94 9.48 -9.55 0.08
N LYS A 95 10.59 -9.74 -0.64
CA LYS A 95 10.63 -10.64 -1.81
C LYS A 95 10.46 -12.11 -1.42
N ALA A 96 10.96 -12.48 -0.24
CA ALA A 96 10.95 -13.86 0.26
C ALA A 96 9.57 -14.36 0.72
N LYS A 97 8.55 -13.51 0.88
CA LYS A 97 7.20 -13.98 1.18
C LYS A 97 6.65 -14.70 -0.06
N PRO A 98 6.45 -16.03 -0.02
CA PRO A 98 5.81 -16.73 -1.13
C PRO A 98 4.41 -16.13 -1.30
N LYS A 99 4.02 -15.84 -2.54
CA LYS A 99 2.61 -15.68 -2.87
C LYS A 99 1.94 -16.97 -2.42
N VAL A 100 1.23 -16.94 -1.29
CA VAL A 100 0.30 -18.00 -0.92
C VAL A 100 -0.72 -18.02 -2.05
N LYS A 101 -0.48 -18.87 -3.04
CA LYS A 101 -1.52 -19.30 -3.96
C LYS A 101 -2.51 -20.02 -3.06
N GLN A 102 -3.55 -19.32 -2.62
CA GLN A 102 -4.75 -19.97 -2.12
C GLN A 102 -5.25 -20.82 -3.28
N LYS A 103 -4.90 -22.10 -3.24
CA LYS A 103 -5.55 -23.14 -4.00
C LYS A 103 -7.01 -23.10 -3.51
N PRO A 104 -8.03 -22.97 -4.38
CA PRO A 104 -9.40 -23.13 -3.94
C PRO A 104 -9.50 -24.53 -3.32
N GLU A 105 -9.88 -24.60 -2.04
CA GLU A 105 -10.19 -25.88 -1.42
C GLU A 105 -11.32 -26.53 -2.24
N PRO A 106 -11.20 -27.81 -2.64
CA PRO A 106 -12.33 -28.51 -3.23
C PRO A 106 -13.39 -28.67 -2.13
N ASN A 107 -14.53 -28.04 -2.36
CA ASN A 107 -15.74 -28.19 -1.54
C ASN A 107 -16.10 -29.69 -1.44
N PRO A 108 -16.23 -30.28 -0.24
CA PRO A 108 -16.63 -31.67 -0.11
C PRO A 108 -18.16 -31.74 -0.02
N GLU A 109 -18.85 -31.70 -1.16
CA GLU A 109 -20.25 -32.15 -1.23
C GLU A 109 -20.51 -32.89 -2.55
N ALA A 110 -20.43 -34.21 -2.49
CA ALA A 110 -21.40 -35.16 -3.07
C ALA A 110 -21.02 -36.59 -2.64
#